data_AF-A0A0P0VQF7-F1
#
_entry.id   AF-A0A0P0VQF7-F1
#
_cell.length_a   1.000
_cell.length_b   1.000
_cell.length_c   1.000
_cell.angle_alpha   90.00
_cell.angle_beta   90.00
_cell.angle_gamma   90.00
#
_symmetry.space_group_name_H-M   'P 1'
#
loop_
_entity.id
_entity.type
_entity.pdbx_description
1 polymer ?
#
loop_
_entity_poly.entity_id
_entity_poly.type
_entity_poly.pdbx_seq_one_letter_code
_entity_poly.pdbx_strand_id
1 'polypeptide(L)'
;IKSTSVPQLPQQKELLSALRPYHSRLVGESFLARKRPVYECTDAQVEAAKGFLAVLRSYLDSLCSNLRSHTITNVQSNNDKVSLLLRESFIGSFPTRERPFMKLFVDTQLFSVHTDLVLSFYQKD
;
A
#
# COMPACT_ATOMS: atom_id res chain seq x y z
N ILE A 1 25.30 17.09 -3.54
CA ILE A 1 24.10 16.34 -3.99
C ILE A 1 23.02 16.59 -2.93
N LYS A 2 21.97 17.37 -3.24
CA LYS A 2 20.88 17.60 -2.27
C LYS A 2 20.20 16.26 -2.04
N SER A 3 20.15 15.80 -0.80
CA SER A 3 19.38 14.63 -0.42
C SER A 3 17.92 14.88 -0.78
N THR A 4 17.45 14.26 -1.87
CA THR A 4 16.04 14.32 -2.26
C THR A 4 15.27 13.67 -1.13
N SER A 5 14.59 14.46 -0.31
CA SER A 5 13.79 13.95 0.80
C SER A 5 12.74 13.00 0.24
N VAL A 6 12.66 11.79 0.80
CA VAL A 6 11.59 10.84 0.47
C VAL A 6 10.25 11.56 0.64
N PRO A 7 9.37 11.55 -0.38
CA PRO A 7 8.10 12.25 -0.29
C PRO A 7 7.23 11.66 0.82
N GLN A 8 6.42 12.51 1.45
CA GLN A 8 5.55 12.07 2.55
C GLN A 8 4.45 11.17 2.02
N LEU A 9 4.12 10.15 2.83
CA LEU A 9 2.98 9.28 2.61
C LEU A 9 1.67 10.11 2.63
N PRO A 10 0.70 9.82 1.75
CA PRO A 10 -0.68 10.25 1.92
C PRO A 10 -1.15 9.97 3.35
N GLN A 11 -1.84 10.92 3.98
CA GLN A 11 -2.42 10.73 5.33
C GLN A 11 -1.42 10.15 6.38
N GLN A 12 -0.14 10.57 6.30
CA GLN A 12 0.93 10.00 7.13
C GLN A 12 0.62 10.06 8.63
N LYS A 13 -0.01 11.13 9.12
CA LYS A 13 -0.29 11.30 10.56
C LYS A 13 -1.29 10.27 11.05
N GLU A 14 -2.35 10.06 10.27
CA GLU A 14 -3.41 9.10 10.51
C GLU A 14 -2.86 7.68 10.49
N LEU A 15 -2.06 7.35 9.47
CA LEU A 15 -1.39 6.06 9.36
C LEU A 15 -0.48 5.79 10.57
N LEU A 16 0.37 6.75 10.93
CA LEU A 16 1.26 6.59 12.08
C LEU A 16 0.47 6.43 13.38
N SER A 17 -0.61 7.17 13.56
CA SER A 17 -1.50 7.02 14.72
C SER A 17 -2.10 5.61 14.80
N ALA A 18 -2.57 5.07 13.67
CA ALA A 18 -3.14 3.73 13.60
C ALA A 18 -2.10 2.61 13.83
N LEU A 19 -0.86 2.80 13.39
CA LEU A 19 0.23 1.83 13.57
C LEU A 19 0.85 1.86 14.97
N ARG A 20 0.77 3.00 15.67
CA ARG A 20 1.48 3.25 16.93
C ARG A 20 1.21 2.22 18.04
N PRO A 21 -0.02 1.74 18.30
CA PRO A 21 -0.27 0.75 19.35
C PRO A 21 0.47 -0.57 19.08
N TYR A 22 0.40 -1.05 17.84
CA TYR A 22 1.06 -2.29 17.43
C TYR A 22 2.59 -2.15 17.43
N HIS A 23 3.11 -1.04 16.90
CA HIS A 23 4.53 -0.74 16.92
C HIS A 23 5.09 -0.69 18.36
N SER A 24 4.38 -0.04 19.28
CA SER A 24 4.81 0.07 20.68
C SER A 24 4.89 -1.30 21.35
N ARG A 25 3.93 -2.19 21.07
CA ARG A 25 3.94 -3.57 21.57
C ARG A 25 5.10 -4.39 20.99
N LEU A 26 5.33 -4.31 19.68
CA LEU A 26 6.44 -5.00 19.01
C LEU A 26 7.80 -4.55 19.56
N VAL A 27 8.02 -3.23 19.71
CA VAL A 27 9.28 -2.69 20.24
C VAL A 27 9.49 -3.07 21.70
N GLY A 28 8.43 -3.01 22.53
CA GLY A 28 8.50 -3.43 23.93
C GLY A 28 8.96 -4.88 24.07
N GLU A 29 8.37 -5.79 23.29
CA GLU A 29 8.75 -7.21 23.28
C GLU A 29 10.16 -7.43 22.71
N SER A 30 10.58 -6.67 21.69
CA SER A 30 11.96 -6.73 21.16
C SER A 30 13.01 -6.33 22.22
N PHE A 31 12.70 -5.37 23.08
CA PHE A 31 13.59 -5.00 24.18
C PHE A 31 13.71 -6.13 25.21
N LEU A 32 12.61 -6.81 25.53
CA LEU A 32 12.62 -7.99 26.41
C LEU A 32 13.39 -9.15 25.76
N ALA A 33 13.26 -9.35 24.45
CA ALA A 33 13.96 -10.40 23.72
C ALA A 33 15.49 -10.19 23.73
N ARG A 34 15.99 -8.95 23.67
CA ARG A 34 17.43 -8.65 23.81
C ARG A 34 18.02 -9.07 25.16
N LYS A 35 17.19 -9.21 26.19
CA LYS A 35 17.63 -9.69 27.52
C LYS A 35 17.61 -11.22 27.63
N ARG A 36 17.03 -11.92 26.65
CA ARG A 36 16.94 -13.39 26.64
C ARG A 36 18.03 -13.96 25.72
N PRO A 37 18.72 -15.04 26.13
CA PRO A 37 19.77 -15.65 25.32
C PRO A 37 19.24 -16.36 24.06
N VAL A 38 17.93 -16.63 23.99
CA VAL A 38 17.25 -17.20 22.82
C VAL A 38 16.09 -16.27 22.44
N TYR A 39 16.04 -15.90 21.16
CA TYR A 39 14.91 -15.15 20.60
C TYR A 39 13.75 -16.12 20.34
N GLU A 40 12.65 -15.96 21.07
CA GLU A 40 11.40 -16.67 20.81
C GLU A 40 10.32 -15.65 20.45
N CYS A 41 9.61 -15.91 19.33
CA CYS A 41 8.48 -15.10 18.93
C CYS A 41 7.29 -15.41 19.85
N THR A 42 6.79 -14.40 20.54
CA THR A 42 5.65 -14.55 21.45
C THR A 42 4.32 -14.41 20.72
N ASP A 43 3.25 -15.02 21.25
CA ASP A 43 1.88 -14.81 20.75
C ASP A 43 1.50 -13.31 20.72
N ALA A 44 2.00 -12.56 21.71
CA ALA A 44 1.82 -11.11 21.77
C ALA A 44 2.45 -10.38 20.58
N GLN A 45 3.65 -10.80 20.13
CA GLN A 45 4.30 -10.25 18.94
C GLN A 45 3.57 -10.67 17.66
N VAL A 46 3.12 -11.92 17.58
CA VAL A 46 2.35 -12.43 16.44
C VAL A 46 1.08 -11.62 16.24
N GLU A 47 0.28 -11.42 17.29
CA GLU A 47 -0.97 -10.66 17.20
C GLU A 47 -0.70 -9.17 16.91
N ALA A 48 0.34 -8.58 17.50
CA ALA A 48 0.73 -7.21 17.18
C ALA A 48 1.15 -7.05 15.71
N ALA A 49 1.92 -8.01 15.18
CA ALA A 49 2.36 -8.01 13.79
C ALA A 49 1.18 -8.18 12.81
N LYS A 50 0.24 -9.09 13.11
CA LYS A 50 -1.00 -9.24 12.32
C LYS A 50 -1.78 -7.93 12.26
N GLY A 51 -1.99 -7.28 13.41
CA GLY A 51 -2.69 -5.99 13.48
C GLY A 51 -1.96 -4.88 12.72
N PHE A 52 -0.64 -4.80 12.86
CA PHE A 52 0.19 -3.84 12.12
C PHE A 52 0.07 -4.03 10.60
N LEU A 53 0.18 -5.27 10.13
CA LEU A 53 0.05 -5.62 8.71
C LEU A 53 -1.37 -5.39 8.19
N ALA A 54 -2.41 -5.63 8.98
CA ALA A 54 -3.79 -5.34 8.60
C ALA A 54 -4.02 -3.85 8.38
N VAL A 55 -3.50 -2.99 9.26
CA VAL A 55 -3.55 -1.53 9.10
C VAL A 55 -2.81 -1.09 7.83
N LEU A 56 -1.58 -1.58 7.62
CA LEU A 56 -0.82 -1.26 6.40
C LEU A 56 -1.54 -1.71 5.13
N ARG A 57 -2.08 -2.92 5.12
CA ARG A 57 -2.84 -3.44 3.99
C ARG A 57 -4.05 -2.57 3.69
N SER A 58 -4.87 -2.27 4.69
CA SER A 58 -6.06 -1.42 4.52
C SER A 58 -5.69 -0.01 4.03
N TYR A 59 -4.57 0.54 4.51
CA TYR A 59 -4.06 1.81 4.01
C TYR A 59 -3.68 1.74 2.52
N LEU A 60 -2.91 0.72 2.11
CA LEU A 60 -2.54 0.55 0.70
C LEU A 60 -3.77 0.30 -0.20
N ASP A 61 -4.72 -0.51 0.26
CA ASP A 61 -6.00 -0.75 -0.43
C ASP A 61 -6.78 0.57 -0.60
N SER A 62 -6.76 1.45 0.41
CA SER A 62 -7.43 2.76 0.33
C SER A 62 -6.83 3.66 -0.77
N LEU A 63 -5.50 3.62 -0.97
CA LEU A 63 -4.83 4.33 -2.06
C LEU A 63 -5.21 3.79 -3.43
N CYS A 64 -5.61 2.53 -3.53
CA CYS A 64 -5.99 1.86 -4.78
C CYS A 64 -7.52 1.82 -5.00
N SER A 65 -8.32 2.41 -4.11
CA SER A 65 -9.78 2.22 -4.07
C SER A 65 -10.53 2.73 -5.31
N ASN A 66 -9.99 3.72 -6.02
CA ASN A 66 -10.62 4.34 -7.19
C ASN A 66 -10.00 3.92 -8.54
N LEU A 67 -9.18 2.85 -8.58
CA LEU A 67 -8.51 2.39 -9.81
C LEU A 67 -9.49 2.20 -10.99
N ARG A 68 -10.71 1.71 -10.74
CA ARG A 68 -11.75 1.51 -11.78
C ARG A 68 -12.10 2.81 -12.50
N SER A 69 -12.21 3.93 -11.79
CA SER A 69 -12.56 5.24 -12.36
C SER A 69 -11.48 5.79 -13.29
N HIS A 70 -10.26 5.26 -13.21
CA HIS A 70 -9.11 5.66 -14.02
C HIS A 70 -8.70 4.57 -15.02
N THR A 71 -9.56 3.60 -15.26
CA THR A 71 -9.31 2.48 -16.17
C THR A 71 -10.20 2.60 -17.41
N ILE A 72 -9.62 2.41 -18.60
CA ILE A 72 -10.37 2.20 -19.84
C ILE A 72 -10.41 0.71 -20.11
N THR A 73 -11.60 0.15 -20.38
CA THR A 73 -11.76 -1.23 -20.87
C THR A 73 -12.14 -1.18 -22.34
N ASN A 74 -11.29 -1.74 -23.20
CA ASN A 74 -11.57 -1.93 -24.61
C ASN A 74 -12.14 -3.34 -24.81
N VAL A 75 -13.30 -3.44 -25.47
CA VAL A 75 -13.93 -4.71 -25.84
C VAL A 75 -13.62 -4.99 -27.30
N GLN A 76 -12.85 -6.04 -27.56
CA GLN A 76 -12.42 -6.43 -28.90
C GLN A 76 -13.51 -7.25 -29.62
N SER A 77 -13.39 -7.36 -30.94
CA SER A 77 -14.36 -8.07 -31.79
C SER A 77 -14.45 -9.58 -31.51
N ASN A 78 -13.42 -10.16 -30.91
CA ASN A 78 -13.39 -11.56 -30.46
C ASN A 78 -13.92 -11.75 -29.02
N ASN A 79 -14.54 -10.72 -28.44
CA ASN A 79 -15.03 -10.66 -27.06
C ASN A 79 -13.93 -10.62 -25.99
N ASP A 80 -12.67 -10.41 -26.36
CA ASP A 80 -11.59 -10.15 -25.39
C ASP A 80 -11.73 -8.74 -24.81
N LYS A 81 -11.59 -8.64 -23.50
CA LYS A 81 -11.56 -7.35 -22.79
C LYS A 81 -10.12 -7.04 -22.41
N VAL A 82 -9.63 -5.87 -22.80
CA VAL A 82 -8.33 -5.36 -22.36
C VAL A 82 -8.57 -4.09 -21.55
N SER A 83 -8.18 -4.14 -20.28
CA SER A 83 -8.28 -3.02 -19.36
C SER A 83 -6.93 -2.35 -19.19
N LEU A 84 -6.87 -1.02 -19.32
CA LEU A 84 -5.66 -0.22 -19.20
C LEU A 84 -5.86 0.90 -18.18
N LEU A 85 -4.98 0.97 -17.19
CA LEU A 85 -4.96 2.04 -16.19
C LEU A 85 -4.31 3.30 -16.76
N LEU A 86 -5.04 4.42 -16.72
CA LEU A 86 -4.53 5.73 -17.08
C LEU A 86 -3.75 6.33 -15.90
N ARG A 87 -2.45 6.06 -15.85
CA ARG A 87 -1.57 6.44 -14.71
C ARG A 87 -1.66 7.92 -14.33
N GLU A 88 -1.57 8.84 -15.29
CA GLU A 88 -1.63 10.28 -15.02
C GLU A 88 -2.99 10.72 -14.48
N SER A 89 -4.08 10.09 -14.96
CA SER A 89 -5.43 10.33 -14.45
C SER A 89 -5.55 9.87 -12.99
N PHE A 90 -5.05 8.66 -12.69
CA PHE A 90 -5.02 8.11 -11.34
C PHE A 90 -4.19 8.96 -10.38
N ILE A 91 -2.95 9.33 -10.74
CA ILE A 91 -2.10 10.23 -9.94
C ILE A 91 -2.79 11.60 -9.76
N GLY A 92 -3.44 12.10 -10.80
CA GLY A 92 -4.15 13.38 -10.79
C GLY A 92 -5.32 13.43 -9.80
N SER A 93 -5.89 12.28 -9.43
CA SER A 93 -6.99 12.19 -8.46
C SER A 93 -6.58 12.54 -7.03
N PHE A 94 -5.28 12.48 -6.70
CA PHE A 94 -4.75 12.80 -5.38
C PHE A 94 -4.50 14.30 -5.20
N PRO A 95 -4.58 14.83 -3.96
CA PRO A 95 -4.15 16.18 -3.63
C PRO A 95 -2.71 16.46 -4.09
N THR A 96 -2.43 17.66 -4.59
CA THR A 96 -1.12 18.03 -5.18
C THR A 96 0.07 17.71 -4.28
N ARG A 97 -0.10 17.81 -2.96
CA ARG A 97 0.93 17.51 -1.95
C ARG A 97 1.32 16.03 -1.89
N GLU A 98 0.41 15.13 -2.24
CA GLU A 98 0.57 13.68 -2.15
C GLU A 98 1.05 13.06 -3.48
N ARG A 99 0.84 13.75 -4.60
CA ARG A 99 1.26 13.31 -5.93
C ARG A 99 2.74 12.92 -6.05
N PRO A 100 3.72 13.60 -5.41
CA PRO A 100 5.11 13.17 -5.48
C PRO A 100 5.33 11.75 -4.94
N PHE A 101 4.64 11.36 -3.88
CA PHE A 101 4.67 9.99 -3.38
C PHE A 101 3.97 9.06 -4.37
N MET A 102 2.77 9.43 -4.85
CA MET A 102 2.01 8.58 -5.77
C MET A 102 2.77 8.29 -7.07
N LYS A 103 3.53 9.25 -7.60
CA LYS A 103 4.42 9.05 -8.75
C LYS A 103 5.43 7.93 -8.50
N LEU A 104 6.11 7.96 -7.36
CA LEU A 104 7.06 6.89 -7.00
C LEU A 104 6.35 5.56 -6.71
N PHE A 105 5.17 5.61 -6.09
CA PHE A 105 4.40 4.43 -5.73
C PHE A 105 3.93 3.66 -6.96
N VAL A 106 3.40 4.35 -7.99
CA VAL A 106 2.92 3.69 -9.21
C VAL A 106 4.04 3.09 -10.06
N ASP A 107 5.27 3.57 -9.87
CA ASP A 107 6.47 3.04 -10.52
C ASP A 107 7.04 1.79 -9.82
N THR A 108 6.47 1.40 -8.67
CA THR A 108 6.92 0.19 -7.96
C THR A 108 6.44 -1.08 -8.64
N GLN A 109 7.27 -2.12 -8.58
CA GLN A 109 6.88 -3.47 -9.04
C GLN A 109 5.66 -3.99 -8.27
N LEU A 110 5.57 -3.68 -6.97
CA LEU A 110 4.44 -4.06 -6.12
C LEU A 110 3.12 -3.51 -6.69
N PHE A 111 3.11 -2.23 -7.05
CA PHE A 111 1.93 -1.60 -7.63
C PHE A 111 1.57 -2.25 -8.97
N SER A 112 2.54 -2.44 -9.88
CA SER A 112 2.30 -3.06 -11.18
C SER A 112 1.61 -4.42 -11.06
N VAL A 113 2.15 -5.31 -10.21
CA VAL A 113 1.60 -6.66 -10.01
C VAL A 113 0.20 -6.59 -9.41
N HIS A 114 -0.03 -5.71 -8.44
CA HIS A 114 -1.35 -5.53 -7.84
C HIS A 114 -2.37 -5.01 -8.86
N THR A 115 -1.99 -4.00 -9.67
CA THR A 115 -2.89 -3.45 -10.68
C THR A 115 -3.22 -4.45 -11.77
N ASP A 116 -2.26 -5.25 -12.24
CA ASP A 116 -2.53 -6.27 -13.26
C ASP A 116 -3.55 -7.29 -12.76
N LEU A 117 -3.43 -7.71 -11.49
CA LEU A 117 -4.40 -8.57 -10.84
C LEU A 117 -5.79 -7.91 -10.77
N VAL A 118 -5.88 -6.65 -10.31
CA VAL A 118 -7.16 -5.91 -10.22
C VAL A 118 -7.80 -5.73 -11.60
N LEU A 119 -7.02 -5.34 -12.60
CA LEU A 119 -7.50 -5.13 -13.97
C LEU A 119 -7.99 -6.45 -14.60
N SER A 120 -7.42 -7.60 -14.22
CA SER A 120 -7.91 -8.91 -14.68
C SER A 120 -9.33 -9.22 -14.19
N PHE A 121 -9.75 -8.69 -13.03
CA PHE A 121 -11.13 -8.82 -12.55
C PHE A 121 -12.09 -7.93 -13.35
N TYR A 122 -11.67 -6.71 -13.69
CA TYR A 122 -12.47 -5.80 -14.54
C TYR A 122 -12.69 -6.32 -15.96
N GLN A 123 -11.86 -7.26 -16.43
CA GLN A 123 -12.03 -7.95 -17.72
C GLN A 123 -13.04 -9.11 -17.63
N LYS A 124 -13.36 -9.58 -16.42
CA LYS A 124 -14.34 -10.65 -16.19
C LYS A 124 -15.75 -10.11 -15.98
N ASP A 125 -15.86 -8.88 -15.49
CA ASP A 125 -17.11 -8.09 -15.45
C ASP A 125 -17.51 -7.65 -16.87
#